data_AF-A0A924LKS8-F1
#
_entry.id   AF-A0A924LKS8-F1
#
_cell.length_a   1.000
_cell.length_b   1.000
_cell.length_c   1.000
_cell.angle_alpha   90.00
_cell.angle_beta   90.00
_cell.angle_gamma   90.00
#
_symmetry.space_group_name_H-M   'P 1'
#
loop_
_entity.id
_entity.type
_entity.pdbx_description
1 polymer ?
#
loop_
_entity_poly.entity_id
_entity_poly.type
_entity_poly.pdbx_seq_one_letter_code
_entity_poly.pdbx_strand_id
1 'polypeptide(L)'
;AHVSYYHIELAQHDILMAEGMAVESFLDTGNRGAFVNAQCPIMIHPTFALHRWAKAGCAQLLLDGPRLVTVRRAIQAWAEDLGYGVTQDPDLRVEIAGACLPVASAGRVVRVDLHGRSGMVHIRSHSMVPAELGLVADHRRLGVALTGIALDGVAVKMDDPCLTSGWHAAENGAGGTWRWTDGDATLAVAGAETLEFEVAISASYCTAPAAPERRVA
;
A
#
# COMPACT_ATOMS: atom_id res chain seq x y z
N ALA A 1 23.07 -17.57 -1.60
CA ALA A 1 23.49 -16.68 -2.71
C ALA A 1 23.86 -15.32 -2.12
N HIS A 2 24.94 -14.69 -2.58
CA HIS A 2 25.35 -13.35 -2.15
C HIS A 2 24.90 -12.34 -3.21
N VAL A 3 24.25 -11.25 -2.80
CA VAL A 3 23.79 -10.17 -3.68
C VAL A 3 24.55 -8.90 -3.32
N SER A 4 25.14 -8.26 -4.32
CA SER A 4 25.84 -6.97 -4.17
C SER A 4 25.03 -5.86 -4.79
N TYR A 5 24.92 -4.71 -4.10
CA TYR A 5 24.23 -3.52 -4.57
C TYR A 5 25.24 -2.43 -4.91
N TYR A 6 25.02 -1.75 -6.04
CA TYR A 6 25.88 -0.66 -6.51
C TYR A 6 25.04 0.56 -6.85
N HIS A 7 25.54 1.74 -6.48
CA HIS A 7 25.10 3.02 -7.03
C HIS A 7 26.21 3.50 -7.97
N ILE A 8 25.89 3.62 -9.26
CA ILE A 8 26.87 3.98 -10.29
C ILE A 8 26.70 5.46 -10.62
N GLU A 9 27.71 6.26 -10.28
CA GLU A 9 27.76 7.69 -10.61
C GLU A 9 28.64 7.92 -11.85
N LEU A 10 28.19 8.82 -12.73
CA LEU A 10 28.94 9.27 -13.90
C LEU A 10 29.33 10.75 -13.75
N ALA A 11 30.22 11.23 -14.63
CA ALA A 11 30.66 12.64 -14.62
C ALA A 11 29.49 13.63 -14.83
N GLN A 12 28.46 13.19 -15.56
CA GLN A 12 27.17 13.86 -15.68
C GLN A 12 26.09 12.80 -15.46
N HIS A 13 24.96 13.19 -14.87
CA HIS A 13 23.83 12.28 -14.78
C HIS A 13 23.41 11.86 -16.18
N ASP A 14 23.28 10.55 -16.40
CA ASP A 14 22.95 9.94 -17.68
C ASP A 14 22.31 8.55 -17.51
N ILE A 15 21.92 7.93 -18.61
CA ILE A 15 21.30 6.60 -18.69
C ILE A 15 22.37 5.51 -18.78
N LEU A 16 22.19 4.46 -17.98
CA LEU A 16 22.91 3.21 -18.01
C LEU A 16 22.02 2.10 -18.57
N MET A 17 22.62 1.03 -19.07
CA MET A 17 21.91 -0.18 -19.47
C MET A 17 22.16 -1.28 -18.44
N ALA A 18 21.10 -1.74 -17.78
CA ALA A 18 21.14 -2.87 -16.85
C ALA A 18 20.29 -4.00 -17.41
N GLU A 19 20.91 -5.12 -17.79
CA GLU A 19 20.22 -6.28 -18.40
C GLU A 19 19.32 -5.88 -19.59
N GLY A 20 19.78 -4.93 -20.41
CA GLY A 20 19.02 -4.43 -21.57
C GLY A 20 17.92 -3.42 -21.25
N MET A 21 17.73 -3.04 -19.98
CA MET A 21 16.82 -1.97 -19.57
C MET A 21 17.57 -0.67 -19.31
N ALA A 22 17.03 0.44 -19.81
CA ALA A 22 17.51 1.78 -19.49
C ALA A 22 17.22 2.10 -18.02
N VAL A 23 18.24 2.50 -17.27
CA VAL A 23 18.14 2.95 -15.87
C VAL A 23 18.96 4.22 -15.68
N GLU A 24 18.58 5.04 -14.71
CA GLU A 24 19.32 6.26 -14.42
C GLU A 24 20.59 5.97 -13.60
N SER A 25 21.69 6.65 -13.93
CA SER A 25 22.86 6.71 -13.06
C SER A 25 22.53 7.44 -11.75
N PHE A 26 23.35 7.27 -10.72
CA PHE A 26 23.17 7.98 -9.47
C PHE A 26 23.36 9.49 -9.67
N LEU A 27 22.29 10.26 -9.44
CA LEU A 27 22.36 11.71 -9.27
C LEU A 27 22.48 12.05 -7.78
N ASP A 28 23.58 12.71 -7.41
CA ASP A 28 23.73 13.24 -6.05
C ASP A 28 22.83 14.47 -5.82
N THR A 29 21.66 14.20 -5.24
CA THR A 29 20.70 15.21 -4.79
C THR A 29 20.95 15.63 -3.34
N GLY A 30 22.21 15.57 -2.87
CA GLY A 30 22.56 15.89 -1.49
C GLY A 30 22.36 14.72 -0.53
N ASN A 31 22.21 13.50 -1.04
CA ASN A 31 21.95 12.29 -0.25
C ASN A 31 23.15 11.34 -0.17
N ARG A 32 24.32 11.69 -0.73
CA ARG A 32 25.51 10.81 -0.72
C ARG A 32 25.91 10.33 0.68
N GLY A 33 25.81 11.19 1.70
CA GLY A 33 26.13 10.82 3.09
C GLY A 33 25.18 9.79 3.71
N ALA A 34 24.11 9.39 3.02
CA ALA A 34 23.25 8.29 3.44
C ALA A 34 23.86 6.90 3.13
N PHE A 35 24.90 6.81 2.29
CA PHE A 35 25.55 5.56 1.96
C PHE A 35 26.69 5.24 2.94
N VAL A 36 26.71 4.01 3.46
CA VAL A 36 27.71 3.53 4.43
C VAL A 36 29.14 3.60 3.88
N ASN A 37 29.31 3.43 2.57
CA ASN A 37 30.59 3.49 1.87
C ASN A 37 30.95 4.89 1.35
N ALA A 38 30.15 5.92 1.66
CA ALA A 38 30.49 7.27 1.27
C ALA A 38 31.69 7.78 2.06
N GLN A 39 32.68 8.36 1.37
CA GLN A 39 33.83 9.01 2.00
C GLN A 39 33.45 10.41 2.52
N CYS A 40 32.33 10.52 3.22
CA CYS A 40 31.83 11.76 3.81
C CYS A 40 31.09 11.48 5.14
N PRO A 41 30.83 12.52 5.96
CA PRO A 41 30.09 12.33 7.20
C PRO A 41 28.72 11.69 6.98
N ILE A 42 28.36 10.75 7.88
CA ILE A 42 27.07 10.08 7.85
C ILE A 42 25.95 11.11 8.02
N MET A 43 24.99 11.07 7.10
CA MET A 43 23.85 11.97 7.08
C MET A 43 22.69 11.36 7.88
N ILE A 44 22.43 11.90 9.07
CA ILE A 44 21.34 11.43 9.95
C ILE A 44 19.96 11.91 9.44
N HIS A 45 19.92 13.02 8.70
CA HIS A 45 18.70 13.59 8.11
C HIS A 45 18.92 13.90 6.62
N PRO A 46 18.63 12.95 5.71
CA PRO A 46 18.81 13.18 4.29
C PRO A 46 17.85 14.27 3.79
N THR A 47 18.41 15.32 3.20
CA THR A 47 17.62 16.33 2.48
C THR A 47 17.61 15.94 1.01
N PHE A 48 16.50 15.40 0.52
CA PHE A 48 16.33 15.11 -0.91
C PHE A 48 16.10 16.42 -1.67
N ALA A 49 17.18 16.98 -2.20
CA ALA A 49 17.14 18.25 -2.91
C ALA A 49 16.59 18.10 -4.33
N LEU A 50 15.26 18.07 -4.49
CA LEU A 50 14.59 18.05 -5.80
C LEU A 50 15.06 19.17 -6.75
N HIS A 51 15.50 20.32 -6.20
CA HIS A 51 16.05 21.43 -6.99
C HIS A 51 17.33 21.05 -7.78
N ARG A 52 18.09 20.05 -7.33
CA ARG A 52 19.26 19.54 -8.07
C ARG A 52 18.83 18.87 -9.37
N TRP A 53 17.67 18.23 -9.38
CA TRP A 53 17.16 17.58 -10.58
C TRP A 53 16.93 18.57 -11.72
N ALA A 54 16.31 19.71 -11.40
CA ALA A 54 16.04 20.75 -12.39
C ALA A 54 17.29 21.26 -13.11
N LYS A 55 18.47 21.14 -12.48
CA LYS A 55 19.75 21.61 -13.02
C LYS A 55 20.59 20.50 -13.65
N ALA A 56 20.54 19.29 -13.10
CA ALA A 56 21.51 18.24 -13.39
C ALA A 56 20.86 16.91 -13.81
N GLY A 57 19.54 16.83 -13.91
CA GLY A 57 18.84 15.65 -14.44
C GLY A 57 19.18 15.40 -15.91
N CYS A 58 19.40 14.14 -16.30
CA CYS A 58 19.57 13.74 -17.70
C CYS A 58 18.25 13.79 -18.48
N ALA A 59 17.13 13.76 -17.75
CA ALA A 59 15.78 13.84 -18.27
C ALA A 59 14.90 14.75 -17.41
N GLN A 60 13.85 15.28 -18.02
CA GLN A 60 12.88 16.13 -17.35
C GLN A 60 12.07 15.33 -16.31
N LEU A 61 12.03 15.84 -15.08
CA LEU A 61 11.14 15.34 -14.05
C LEU A 61 9.72 15.87 -14.27
N LEU A 62 8.76 14.99 -14.49
CA LEU A 62 7.34 15.33 -14.62
C LEU A 62 6.63 15.01 -13.30
N LEU A 63 6.26 16.04 -12.54
CA LEU A 63 5.54 15.89 -11.27
C LEU A 63 4.02 16.08 -11.41
N ASP A 64 3.59 16.83 -12.43
CA ASP A 64 2.18 17.14 -12.70
C ASP A 64 1.95 17.45 -14.19
N GLY A 65 0.71 17.83 -14.52
CA GLY A 65 0.35 18.37 -15.83
C GLY A 65 -0.04 17.33 -16.89
N PRO A 66 -0.43 17.80 -18.09
CA PRO A 66 -1.04 16.97 -19.13
C PRO A 66 -0.10 15.88 -19.69
N ARG A 67 1.22 16.12 -19.66
CA ARG A 67 2.20 15.11 -20.07
C ARG A 67 2.22 13.92 -19.13
N LEU A 68 2.20 14.15 -17.82
CA LEU A 68 2.14 13.08 -16.83
C LEU A 68 0.82 12.30 -16.96
N VAL A 69 -0.31 12.99 -17.16
CA VAL A 69 -1.61 12.35 -17.41
C VAL A 69 -1.57 11.45 -18.65
N THR A 70 -0.92 11.89 -19.72
CA THR A 70 -0.76 11.10 -20.95
C THR A 70 0.06 9.83 -20.71
N VAL A 71 1.18 9.94 -20.00
CA VAL A 71 2.03 8.80 -19.65
C VAL A 71 1.27 7.82 -18.75
N ARG A 72 0.55 8.30 -17.73
CA ARG A 72 -0.27 7.45 -16.85
C ARG A 72 -1.32 6.67 -17.64
N ARG A 73 -2.02 7.32 -18.57
CA ARG A 73 -3.02 6.65 -19.43
C ARG A 73 -2.38 5.57 -20.31
N ALA A 74 -1.20 5.84 -20.87
CA ALA A 74 -0.49 4.85 -21.68
C ALA A 74 -0.06 3.62 -20.85
N ILE A 75 0.46 3.84 -19.63
CA ILE A 75 0.81 2.76 -18.71
C ILE A 75 -0.43 1.96 -18.30
N GLN A 76 -1.56 2.64 -18.05
CA GLN A 76 -2.81 1.97 -17.71
C GLN A 76 -3.31 1.09 -18.87
N ALA A 77 -3.35 1.61 -20.09
CA ALA A 77 -3.73 0.82 -21.27
C ALA A 77 -2.80 -0.39 -21.46
N TRP A 78 -1.50 -0.20 -21.24
CA TRP A 78 -0.55 -1.31 -21.30
C TRP A 78 -0.78 -2.36 -20.21
N ALA A 79 -1.11 -1.93 -18.99
CA ALA A 79 -1.47 -2.85 -17.92
C ALA A 79 -2.74 -3.65 -18.25
N GLU A 80 -3.75 -2.99 -18.83
CA GLU A 80 -4.98 -3.63 -19.31
C GLU A 80 -4.67 -4.66 -20.41
N ASP A 81 -3.81 -4.34 -21.38
CA ASP A 81 -3.35 -5.27 -22.43
C ASP A 81 -2.58 -6.48 -21.85
N LEU A 82 -1.88 -6.29 -20.73
CA LEU A 82 -1.22 -7.36 -19.98
C LEU A 82 -2.20 -8.16 -19.09
N GLY A 83 -3.48 -7.81 -19.07
CA GLY A 83 -4.54 -8.49 -18.32
C GLY A 83 -4.68 -8.04 -16.87
N TYR A 84 -4.07 -6.92 -16.48
CA TYR A 84 -4.38 -6.29 -15.20
C TYR A 84 -5.78 -5.68 -15.26
N GLY A 85 -6.53 -5.83 -14.17
CA GLY A 85 -7.91 -5.35 -14.07
C GLY A 85 -8.12 -4.42 -12.88
N VAL A 86 -9.29 -3.80 -12.84
CA VAL A 86 -9.78 -3.07 -11.67
C VAL A 86 -10.98 -3.81 -11.09
N THR A 87 -10.99 -4.00 -9.78
CA THR A 87 -12.10 -4.63 -9.04
C THR A 87 -12.60 -3.70 -7.94
N GLN A 88 -13.88 -3.85 -7.58
CA GLN A 88 -14.42 -3.27 -6.34
C GLN A 88 -14.42 -4.30 -5.19
N ASP A 89 -14.05 -5.55 -5.47
CA ASP A 89 -13.94 -6.59 -4.47
C ASP A 89 -12.66 -6.37 -3.64
N PRO A 90 -12.79 -6.07 -2.34
CA PRO A 90 -11.65 -5.90 -1.47
C PRO A 90 -10.91 -7.22 -1.17
N ASP A 91 -11.40 -8.40 -1.59
CA ASP A 91 -10.81 -9.70 -1.23
C ASP A 91 -10.59 -9.79 0.30
N LEU A 92 -11.66 -9.47 1.03
CA LEU A 92 -11.63 -9.32 2.48
C LEU A 92 -11.38 -10.68 3.13
N ARG A 93 -10.30 -10.77 3.91
CA ARG A 93 -9.89 -11.95 4.66
C ARG A 93 -9.70 -11.60 6.12
N VAL A 94 -10.11 -12.53 7.00
CA VAL A 94 -9.84 -12.42 8.43
C VAL A 94 -8.99 -13.60 8.85
N GLU A 95 -7.84 -13.32 9.43
CA GLU A 95 -6.86 -14.32 9.85
C GLU A 95 -6.53 -14.17 11.34
N ILE A 96 -6.33 -15.28 12.04
CA ILE A 96 -5.80 -15.28 13.40
C ILE A 96 -4.89 -16.48 13.59
N ALA A 97 -3.70 -16.24 14.14
CA ALA A 97 -2.67 -17.27 14.33
C ALA A 97 -2.35 -18.07 13.05
N GLY A 98 -2.36 -17.41 11.89
CA GLY A 98 -2.10 -18.03 10.58
C GLY A 98 -3.27 -18.82 9.97
N ALA A 99 -4.41 -18.91 10.66
CA ALA A 99 -5.61 -19.53 10.12
C ALA A 99 -6.55 -18.49 9.50
N CYS A 100 -6.89 -18.67 8.22
CA CYS A 100 -7.94 -17.89 7.56
C CYS A 100 -9.31 -18.37 8.05
N LEU A 101 -10.11 -17.45 8.58
CA LEU A 101 -11.45 -17.70 9.07
C LEU A 101 -12.48 -17.44 7.96
N PRO A 102 -13.58 -18.21 7.91
CA PRO A 102 -14.70 -17.90 7.02
C PRO A 102 -15.29 -16.52 7.35
N VAL A 103 -15.53 -15.73 6.32
CA VAL A 103 -16.15 -14.41 6.43
C VAL A 103 -17.59 -14.51 5.98
N ALA A 104 -18.55 -14.25 6.89
CA ALA A 104 -19.97 -14.16 6.54
C ALA A 104 -20.35 -12.69 6.36
N SER A 105 -20.92 -12.33 5.21
CA SER A 105 -21.32 -10.95 4.91
C SER A 105 -22.81 -10.87 4.57
N ALA A 106 -23.51 -9.92 5.19
CA ALA A 106 -24.88 -9.52 4.85
C ALA A 106 -24.89 -8.03 4.48
N GLY A 107 -24.80 -7.75 3.17
CA GLY A 107 -24.59 -6.39 2.70
C GLY A 107 -23.22 -5.87 3.14
N ARG A 108 -23.20 -4.81 3.95
CA ARG A 108 -21.97 -4.17 4.45
C ARG A 108 -21.51 -4.72 5.81
N VAL A 109 -22.36 -5.49 6.49
CA VAL A 109 -22.04 -6.06 7.79
C VAL A 109 -21.31 -7.38 7.58
N VAL A 110 -20.17 -7.50 8.25
CA VAL A 110 -19.31 -8.68 8.24
C VAL A 110 -19.30 -9.27 9.64
N ARG A 111 -19.47 -10.59 9.73
CA ARG A 111 -19.37 -11.37 10.95
C ARG A 111 -18.39 -12.52 10.76
N VAL A 112 -17.53 -12.72 11.75
CA VAL A 112 -16.53 -13.78 11.79
C VAL A 112 -16.58 -14.48 13.14
N ASP A 113 -16.68 -15.80 13.12
CA ASP A 113 -16.58 -16.62 14.32
C ASP A 113 -15.09 -16.84 14.66
N LEU A 114 -14.67 -16.29 15.80
CA LEU A 114 -13.30 -16.38 16.33
C LEU A 114 -13.08 -17.64 17.16
N HIS A 115 -14.14 -18.32 17.60
CA HIS A 115 -14.10 -19.58 18.36
C HIS A 115 -13.26 -19.49 19.65
N GLY A 116 -13.46 -18.42 20.42
CA GLY A 116 -12.76 -18.18 21.68
C GLY A 116 -11.24 -18.00 21.54
N ARG A 117 -10.73 -17.75 20.33
CA ARG A 117 -9.30 -17.56 20.10
C ARG A 117 -8.81 -16.25 20.72
N SER A 118 -7.60 -16.28 21.25
CA SER A 118 -6.89 -15.09 21.73
C SER A 118 -5.68 -14.84 20.84
N GLY A 119 -5.38 -13.56 20.59
CA GLY A 119 -4.23 -13.18 19.77
C GLY A 119 -4.53 -11.98 18.87
N MET A 120 -3.71 -11.84 17.84
CA MET A 120 -3.87 -10.78 16.86
C MET A 120 -4.75 -11.26 15.70
N VAL A 121 -5.90 -10.64 15.53
CA VAL A 121 -6.72 -10.76 14.33
C VAL A 121 -6.15 -9.83 13.27
N HIS A 122 -5.94 -10.34 12.07
CA HIS A 122 -5.59 -9.59 10.87
C HIS A 122 -6.82 -9.46 9.99
N ILE A 123 -7.22 -8.23 9.69
CA ILE A 123 -8.26 -7.89 8.71
C ILE A 123 -7.54 -7.43 7.45
N ARG A 124 -7.49 -8.31 6.46
CA ARG A 124 -6.74 -8.14 5.23
C ARG A 124 -7.67 -7.83 4.07
N SER A 125 -7.22 -6.95 3.20
CA SER A 125 -7.91 -6.62 1.95
C SER A 125 -6.90 -6.18 0.89
N HIS A 126 -7.34 -6.17 -0.37
CA HIS A 126 -6.71 -5.34 -1.38
C HIS A 126 -6.57 -3.90 -0.89
N SER A 127 -5.49 -3.24 -1.31
CA SER A 127 -5.22 -1.85 -0.98
C SER A 127 -4.73 -1.07 -2.19
N MET A 128 -4.90 0.24 -2.13
CA MET A 128 -4.52 1.17 -3.20
C MET A 128 -4.05 2.49 -2.61
N VAL A 129 -3.33 3.28 -3.40
CA VAL A 129 -2.98 4.66 -3.03
C VAL A 129 -3.74 5.60 -3.97
N PRO A 130 -4.70 6.41 -3.49
CA PRO A 130 -5.54 7.23 -4.37
C PRO A 130 -4.75 8.16 -5.30
N ALA A 131 -3.64 8.71 -4.83
CA ALA A 131 -2.75 9.56 -5.63
C ALA A 131 -2.08 8.83 -6.80
N GLU A 132 -1.95 7.50 -6.77
CA GLU A 132 -1.40 6.73 -7.90
C GLU A 132 -2.36 6.73 -9.11
N LEU A 133 -3.66 6.84 -8.86
CA LEU A 133 -4.68 7.04 -9.91
C LEU A 133 -4.74 8.50 -10.41
N GLY A 134 -4.08 9.44 -9.74
CA GLY A 134 -4.05 10.85 -10.13
C GLY A 134 -5.38 11.59 -9.96
N LEU A 135 -6.34 11.02 -9.22
CA LEU A 135 -7.67 11.61 -9.01
C LEU A 135 -7.70 12.58 -7.83
N VAL A 136 -6.90 12.32 -6.81
CA VAL A 136 -6.83 13.08 -5.55
C VAL A 136 -5.40 13.05 -4.99
N ALA A 137 -5.04 14.01 -4.14
CA ALA A 137 -3.71 14.10 -3.51
C ALA A 137 -3.59 13.27 -2.20
N ASP A 138 -4.36 12.19 -2.06
CA ASP A 138 -4.27 11.30 -0.91
C ASP A 138 -3.21 10.20 -1.17
N HIS A 139 -2.11 10.27 -0.43
CA HIS A 139 -0.97 9.37 -0.54
C HIS A 139 -1.00 8.20 0.45
N ARG A 140 -2.07 8.09 1.25
CA ARG A 140 -2.24 6.95 2.15
C ARG A 140 -2.52 5.70 1.33
N ARG A 141 -1.95 4.57 1.76
CA ARG A 141 -2.39 3.25 1.30
C ARG A 141 -3.69 2.92 2.02
N LEU A 142 -4.78 2.74 1.28
CA LEU A 142 -6.12 2.50 1.79
C LEU A 142 -6.61 1.11 1.37
N GLY A 143 -6.99 0.29 2.35
CA GLY A 143 -7.70 -0.97 2.15
C GLY A 143 -9.21 -0.73 2.12
N VAL A 144 -9.87 -1.10 3.20
CA VAL A 144 -11.29 -0.79 3.48
C VAL A 144 -11.45 0.20 4.63
N ALA A 145 -12.49 1.03 4.59
CA ALA A 145 -12.92 1.82 5.74
C ALA A 145 -13.87 1.02 6.61
N LEU A 146 -13.57 0.89 7.89
CA LEU A 146 -14.37 0.10 8.84
C LEU A 146 -15.05 1.01 9.87
N THR A 147 -16.29 0.67 10.20
CA THR A 147 -17.06 1.26 11.30
C THR A 147 -17.81 0.18 12.08
N GLY A 148 -18.42 0.54 13.20
CA GLY A 148 -19.27 -0.38 13.98
C GLY A 148 -18.58 -1.66 14.42
N ILE A 149 -17.28 -1.61 14.76
CA ILE A 149 -16.54 -2.80 15.21
C ILE A 149 -17.11 -3.26 16.55
N ALA A 150 -17.37 -4.56 16.69
CA ALA A 150 -17.83 -5.17 17.93
C ALA A 150 -17.19 -6.54 18.16
N LEU A 151 -16.93 -6.86 19.42
CA LEU A 151 -16.50 -8.18 19.89
C LEU A 151 -17.59 -8.73 20.80
N ASP A 152 -18.15 -9.89 20.47
CA ASP A 152 -19.26 -10.51 21.22
C ASP A 152 -20.46 -9.56 21.44
N GLY A 153 -20.74 -8.74 20.42
CA GLY A 153 -21.80 -7.73 20.45
C GLY A 153 -21.46 -6.48 21.28
N VAL A 154 -20.27 -6.43 21.91
CA VAL A 154 -19.78 -5.25 22.63
C VAL A 154 -19.02 -4.35 21.68
N ALA A 155 -19.50 -3.11 21.52
CA ALA A 155 -18.88 -2.13 20.63
C ALA A 155 -17.43 -1.79 21.06
N VAL A 156 -16.52 -1.85 20.09
CA VAL A 156 -15.13 -1.40 20.21
C VAL A 156 -15.04 0.04 19.69
N LYS A 157 -14.46 0.93 20.49
CA LYS A 157 -14.29 2.33 20.08
C LYS A 157 -13.21 2.45 19.01
N MET A 158 -13.35 3.43 18.12
CA MET A 158 -12.38 3.63 17.02
C MET A 158 -10.99 4.05 17.52
N ASP A 159 -10.87 4.55 18.75
CA ASP A 159 -9.62 4.87 19.42
C ASP A 159 -9.19 3.82 20.46
N ASP A 160 -9.88 2.66 20.49
CA ASP A 160 -9.57 1.60 21.44
C ASP A 160 -8.16 1.04 21.19
N PRO A 161 -7.34 0.85 22.25
CA PRO A 161 -5.99 0.33 22.11
C PRO A 161 -5.91 -1.10 21.55
N CYS A 162 -7.01 -1.86 21.50
CA CYS A 162 -7.01 -3.15 20.82
C CYS A 162 -6.84 -3.01 19.29
N LEU A 163 -7.18 -1.86 18.70
CA LEU A 163 -6.92 -1.53 17.29
C LEU A 163 -5.45 -1.08 17.16
N THR A 164 -4.59 -2.02 16.79
CA THR A 164 -3.13 -1.86 16.97
C THR A 164 -2.44 -1.26 15.76
N SER A 165 -2.17 -2.05 14.71
CA SER A 165 -1.43 -1.63 13.52
C SER A 165 -2.29 -1.64 12.26
N GLY A 166 -1.86 -0.95 11.21
CA GLY A 166 -2.57 -0.92 9.92
C GLY A 166 -3.82 -0.03 9.89
N TRP A 167 -4.01 0.84 10.89
CA TRP A 167 -5.16 1.74 10.97
C TRP A 167 -4.76 3.21 10.78
N HIS A 168 -5.42 3.90 9.86
CA HIS A 168 -5.29 5.35 9.69
C HIS A 168 -6.04 6.12 10.79
N ALA A 169 -5.83 7.45 10.83
CA ALA A 169 -6.59 8.33 11.71
C ALA A 169 -8.10 8.19 11.48
N ALA A 170 -8.88 8.37 12.56
CA ALA A 170 -10.34 8.34 12.47
C ALA A 170 -10.88 9.53 11.66
N GLU A 171 -11.87 9.23 10.83
CA GLU A 171 -12.58 10.20 10.00
C GLU A 171 -14.07 10.20 10.37
N ASN A 172 -14.74 11.33 10.18
CA ASN A 172 -16.14 11.53 10.53
C ASN A 172 -16.93 11.99 9.30
N GLY A 173 -18.17 11.51 9.18
CA GLY A 173 -19.08 11.92 8.11
C GLY A 173 -20.53 11.57 8.42
N ALA A 174 -21.40 11.69 7.42
CA ALA A 174 -22.85 11.49 7.59
C ALA A 174 -23.24 10.08 8.07
N GLY A 175 -22.35 9.09 7.90
CA GLY A 175 -22.53 7.70 8.36
C GLY A 175 -21.84 7.35 9.68
N GLY A 176 -21.32 8.34 10.42
CA GLY A 176 -20.60 8.13 11.68
C GLY A 176 -19.08 8.22 11.56
N THR A 177 -18.38 7.62 12.51
CA THR A 177 -16.91 7.58 12.57
C THR A 177 -16.39 6.28 11.98
N TRP A 178 -15.38 6.34 11.11
CA TRP A 178 -14.69 5.17 10.57
C TRP A 178 -13.18 5.33 10.64
N ARG A 179 -12.46 4.23 10.44
CA ARG A 179 -11.02 4.22 10.19
C ARG A 179 -10.73 3.44 8.92
N TRP A 180 -9.91 4.02 8.06
CA TRP A 180 -9.32 3.28 6.95
C TRP A 180 -8.26 2.30 7.47
N THR A 181 -8.29 1.09 6.92
CA THR A 181 -7.19 0.14 7.02
C THR A 181 -6.13 0.46 5.96
N ASP A 182 -4.90 -0.03 6.11
CA ASP A 182 -3.84 0.07 5.08
C ASP A 182 -3.73 -1.17 4.18
N GLY A 183 -4.65 -2.13 4.34
CA GLY A 183 -4.65 -3.43 3.68
C GLY A 183 -4.34 -4.60 4.62
N ASP A 184 -3.76 -4.36 5.81
CA ASP A 184 -3.57 -5.37 6.86
C ASP A 184 -3.73 -4.74 8.26
N ALA A 185 -4.98 -4.54 8.67
CA ALA A 185 -5.28 -3.95 9.96
C ALA A 185 -5.36 -5.00 11.07
N THR A 186 -4.76 -4.71 12.22
CA THR A 186 -4.66 -5.66 13.31
C THR A 186 -5.50 -5.26 14.53
N LEU A 187 -6.21 -6.24 15.10
CA LEU A 187 -7.03 -6.07 16.29
C LEU A 187 -6.73 -7.18 17.31
N ALA A 188 -6.38 -6.80 18.53
CA ALA A 188 -6.07 -7.73 19.61
C ALA A 188 -7.35 -8.24 20.27
N VAL A 189 -7.50 -9.57 20.36
CA VAL A 189 -8.64 -10.23 21.01
C VAL A 189 -8.17 -11.10 22.17
N ALA A 190 -8.98 -11.15 23.23
CA ALA A 190 -8.75 -11.96 24.42
C ALA A 190 -9.93 -12.91 24.64
N GLY A 191 -10.03 -13.95 23.82
CA GLY A 191 -11.01 -15.02 23.99
C GLY A 191 -12.40 -14.67 23.50
N ALA A 192 -12.52 -13.74 22.55
CA ALA A 192 -13.80 -13.39 21.96
C ALA A 192 -14.33 -14.54 21.08
N GLU A 193 -15.65 -14.74 21.07
CA GLU A 193 -16.29 -15.74 20.22
C GLU A 193 -16.55 -15.20 18.82
N THR A 194 -16.86 -13.91 18.71
CA THR A 194 -17.29 -13.29 17.46
C THR A 194 -16.71 -11.89 17.27
N LEU A 195 -16.37 -11.59 16.02
CA LEU A 195 -15.99 -10.28 15.55
C LEU A 195 -17.02 -9.81 14.51
N GLU A 196 -17.54 -8.62 14.71
CA GLU A 196 -18.42 -7.94 13.77
C GLU A 196 -17.86 -6.57 13.40
N PHE A 197 -18.06 -6.16 12.15
CA PHE A 197 -17.78 -4.81 11.70
C PHE A 197 -18.57 -4.48 10.43
N GLU A 198 -18.72 -3.20 10.13
CA GLU A 198 -19.29 -2.74 8.87
C GLU A 198 -18.19 -2.18 7.95
N VAL A 199 -18.22 -2.59 6.69
CA VAL A 199 -17.43 -1.95 5.63
C VAL A 199 -18.12 -0.65 5.21
N ALA A 200 -17.63 0.46 5.73
CA ALA A 200 -18.16 1.80 5.50
C ALA A 200 -17.95 2.26 4.04
N ILE A 201 -16.75 2.01 3.52
CA ILE A 201 -16.30 2.43 2.19
C ILE A 201 -15.28 1.41 1.66
N SER A 202 -15.42 1.04 0.39
CA SER A 202 -14.41 0.27 -0.36
C SER A 202 -13.89 1.12 -1.52
N ALA A 203 -12.61 0.92 -1.86
CA ALA A 203 -11.98 1.58 -2.99
C ALA A 203 -12.06 0.70 -4.25
N SER A 204 -11.51 1.22 -5.35
CA SER A 204 -11.22 0.43 -6.54
C SER A 204 -9.79 -0.08 -6.46
N TYR A 205 -9.58 -1.38 -6.63
CA TYR A 205 -8.30 -2.05 -6.45
C TYR A 205 -7.77 -2.61 -7.76
N CYS A 206 -6.46 -2.52 -7.96
CA CYS A 206 -5.79 -3.17 -9.07
C CYS A 206 -5.64 -4.66 -8.80
N THR A 207 -5.92 -5.48 -9.81
CA THR A 207 -5.76 -6.94 -9.77
C THR A 207 -4.77 -7.35 -10.84
N ALA A 208 -3.90 -8.30 -10.49
CA ALA A 208 -3.01 -8.92 -11.45
C ALA A 208 -3.79 -9.91 -12.33
N PRO A 209 -3.36 -10.15 -13.58
CA PRO A 209 -3.86 -11.27 -14.36
C PRO A 209 -3.66 -12.56 -13.58
N ALA A 210 -4.59 -13.51 -13.74
CA ALA A 210 -4.40 -14.84 -13.19
C ALA A 210 -3.04 -15.39 -13.65
N ALA A 211 -2.21 -15.84 -12.71
CA ALA A 211 -0.93 -16.42 -13.05
C ALA A 211 -1.16 -17.55 -14.06
N PRO A 212 -0.45 -17.60 -15.20
CA PRO A 212 -0.60 -18.72 -16.11
C PRO A 212 -0.33 -20.00 -15.32
N GLU A 213 -1.23 -20.98 -15.44
CA GLU A 213 -1.01 -22.30 -14.87
C GLU A 213 0.40 -22.74 -15.28
N ARG A 214 1.28 -22.94 -14.31
CA ARG A 214 2.59 -23.55 -14.56
C ARG A 214 2.29 -24.93 -15.14
N ARG A 215 2.31 -25.04 -16.47
CA ARG A 215 2.42 -26.34 -17.13
C ARG A 215 3.73 -26.94 -16.67
N VAL A 216 3.64 -27.84 -15.70
CA VAL A 216 4.73 -28.74 -15.35
C VAL A 216 4.94 -29.60 -16.59
N ALA A 217 6.03 -29.34 -17.31
CA ALA A 217 6.55 -30.21 -18.35
C ALA A 217 7.42 -31.30 -17.71
#